data_AF-A0A8J2KIG7-F1
#
_entry.id   AF-A0A8J2KIG7-F1
#
_cell.length_a   1.000
_cell.length_b   1.000
_cell.length_c   1.000
_cell.angle_alpha   90.00
_cell.angle_beta   90.00
_cell.angle_gamma   90.00
#
_symmetry.space_group_name_H-M   'P 1'
#
loop_
_entity.id
_entity.type
_entity.pdbx_description
1 polymer ?
#
loop_
_entity_poly.entity_id
_entity_poly.type
_entity_poly.pdbx_seq_one_letter_code
_entity_poly.pdbx_strand_id
1 'polypeptide(L)'
;MIAMGIVGTNAYLADRWNWLDCFIVFAGVAEYCLPSADNVNLSAIRTIRVLRPLRAINRIPSMRILVMLLLDTLPMLGNVLLLCFFVFFIFGIIGVQLWAGTLRQRCFIQPPPNVTA
;
A
#
# COMPACT_ATOMS: atom_id res chain seq x y z
N MET A 1 -1.40 24.09 14.26
CA MET A 1 -2.86 23.96 14.08
C MET A 1 -3.67 25.22 14.43
N ILE A 2 -3.27 26.07 15.39
CA ILE A 2 -4.10 27.25 15.77
C ILE A 2 -3.71 28.55 15.00
N ALA A 3 -2.51 28.63 14.43
CA ALA A 3 -2.03 29.85 13.76
C ALA A 3 -2.43 29.99 12.28
N MET A 4 -2.89 28.92 11.62
CA MET A 4 -3.33 28.94 10.22
C MET A 4 -4.73 28.34 10.14
N GLY A 5 -5.72 29.14 9.74
CA GLY A 5 -7.13 28.78 9.70
C GLY A 5 -7.44 27.52 8.88
N ILE A 6 -8.57 26.90 9.20
CA ILE A 6 -9.00 25.58 8.69
C ILE A 6 -9.43 25.65 7.21
N VAL A 7 -9.90 26.81 6.72
CA VAL A 7 -10.41 27.01 5.34
C VAL A 7 -10.03 28.40 4.82
N GLY A 8 -9.42 28.47 3.63
CA GLY A 8 -8.83 29.68 3.02
C GLY A 8 -7.72 29.36 2.01
N THR A 9 -7.35 30.30 1.14
CA THR A 9 -6.36 30.11 0.06
C THR A 9 -4.93 29.81 0.54
N ASN A 10 -4.66 30.03 1.83
CA ASN A 10 -3.45 29.60 2.58
C ASN A 10 -3.82 28.66 3.73
N ALA A 11 -4.86 27.83 3.56
CA ALA A 11 -5.35 26.95 4.60
C ALA A 11 -4.48 25.71 4.76
N TYR A 12 -4.44 25.26 6.00
CA TYR A 12 -3.79 24.04 6.47
C TYR A 12 -4.05 22.84 5.53
N LEU A 13 -5.24 22.71 4.93
CA LEU A 13 -5.62 21.55 4.11
C LEU A 13 -5.05 21.52 2.67
N ALA A 14 -4.43 22.60 2.17
CA ALA A 14 -3.85 22.61 0.81
C ALA A 14 -2.47 21.93 0.74
N ASP A 15 -1.72 21.90 1.84
CA ASP A 15 -0.40 21.27 1.90
C ASP A 15 -0.50 19.75 2.14
N ARG A 16 0.08 18.94 1.24
CA ARG A 16 0.11 17.47 1.38
C ARG A 16 0.74 17.00 2.70
N TRP A 17 1.72 17.74 3.19
CA TRP A 17 2.39 17.47 4.46
C TRP A 17 1.46 17.61 5.65
N ASN A 18 0.53 18.54 5.54
CA ASN A 18 -0.44 18.75 6.57
C ASN A 18 -1.53 17.67 6.58
N TRP A 19 -1.86 17.15 5.40
CA TRP A 19 -2.76 16.00 5.27
C TRP A 19 -2.18 14.74 5.93
N LEU A 20 -0.87 14.51 5.79
CA LEU A 20 -0.16 13.43 6.50
C LEU A 20 -0.19 13.62 8.02
N ASP A 21 0.04 14.84 8.52
CA ASP A 21 -0.03 15.12 9.97
C ASP A 21 -1.45 14.90 10.51
N CYS A 22 -2.46 15.33 9.76
CA CYS A 22 -3.88 15.09 10.07
C CYS A 22 -4.21 13.59 10.17
N PHE A 23 -3.76 12.79 9.20
CA PHE A 23 -3.95 11.34 9.21
C PHE A 23 -3.31 10.68 10.43
N ILE A 24 -2.09 11.09 10.80
CA ILE A 24 -1.37 10.57 11.97
C ILE A 24 -2.10 10.93 13.28
N VAL A 25 -2.62 12.16 13.40
CA VAL A 25 -3.40 12.59 14.57
C VAL A 25 -4.70 11.77 14.67
N PHE A 26 -5.43 11.60 13.58
CA PHE A 26 -6.65 10.77 13.55
C PHE A 26 -6.36 9.31 13.91
N ALA A 27 -5.27 8.73 13.39
CA ALA A 27 -4.87 7.37 13.72
C ALA A 27 -4.51 7.21 15.22
N GLY A 28 -3.85 8.22 15.81
CA GLY A 28 -3.55 8.24 17.25
C GLY A 28 -4.79 8.43 18.13
N VAL A 29 -5.74 9.28 17.70
CA VAL A 29 -7.02 9.46 18.40
C VAL A 29 -7.88 8.20 18.29
N ALA A 30 -7.89 7.52 17.14
CA ALA A 30 -8.58 6.25 16.96
C ALA A 30 -8.02 5.15 17.88
N GLU A 31 -6.70 5.09 18.08
CA GLU A 31 -6.07 4.19 19.05
C GLU A 31 -6.51 4.51 20.50
N TYR A 32 -6.61 5.80 20.85
CA TYR A 32 -7.00 6.24 22.19
C TYR A 32 -8.49 6.07 22.49
N CYS A 33 -9.35 6.24 21.48
CA CYS A 33 -10.81 6.17 21.62
C CYS A 33 -11.35 4.73 21.61
N LEU A 34 -10.51 3.74 21.29
CA LEU A 34 -10.83 2.30 21.35
C LEU A 34 -10.15 1.58 22.53
N PRO A 35 -10.41 1.93 23.81
CA PRO A 35 -9.90 1.17 24.94
C PRO A 35 -10.73 -0.10 25.26
N SER A 36 -11.83 -0.37 24.54
CA SER A 36 -12.82 -1.40 24.94
C SER A 36 -13.22 -2.40 23.85
N ALA A 37 -12.42 -2.53 22.79
CA ALA A 37 -12.71 -3.48 21.72
C ALA A 37 -11.80 -4.71 21.83
N ASP A 38 -12.06 -5.58 22.81
CA ASP A 38 -11.44 -6.92 22.93
C ASP A 38 -11.74 -7.83 21.71
N ASN A 39 -12.60 -7.39 20.78
CA ASN A 39 -13.06 -8.17 19.64
C ASN A 39 -12.65 -7.60 18.26
N VAL A 40 -11.89 -6.49 18.20
CA VAL A 40 -11.36 -5.99 16.92
C VAL A 40 -9.90 -6.38 16.76
N ASN A 41 -9.60 -7.00 15.61
CA ASN A 41 -8.28 -7.52 15.24
C ASN A 41 -7.14 -6.58 15.66
N LEU A 42 -6.48 -6.91 16.78
CA LEU A 42 -5.33 -6.18 17.37
C LEU A 42 -4.16 -5.96 16.38
N SER A 43 -4.18 -6.65 15.23
CA SER A 43 -3.23 -6.50 14.14
C SER A 43 -3.29 -5.14 13.44
N ALA A 44 -4.50 -4.60 13.20
CA ALA A 44 -4.69 -3.30 12.53
C ALA A 44 -4.26 -2.12 13.44
N ILE A 45 -4.54 -2.24 14.74
CA ILE A 45 -4.10 -1.26 15.75
C ILE A 45 -2.58 -1.28 15.90
N ARG A 46 -1.94 -2.45 15.80
CA ARG A 46 -0.46 -2.57 15.81
C ARG A 46 0.18 -1.86 14.62
N THR A 47 -0.43 -1.92 13.44
CA THR A 47 0.11 -1.24 12.24
C THR A 47 0.07 0.28 12.37
N ILE A 48 -0.96 0.85 13.00
CA ILE A 48 -1.04 2.29 13.30
C ILE A 48 0.14 2.78 14.15
N ARG A 49 0.64 1.96 15.09
CA ARG A 49 1.84 2.29 15.89
C ARG A 49 3.10 2.41 15.03
N VAL A 50 3.21 1.64 13.94
CA VAL A 50 4.34 1.68 12.99
C VAL A 50 4.35 2.98 12.17
N LEU A 51 3.25 3.75 12.15
CA LEU A 51 3.21 5.07 11.52
C LEU A 51 3.79 6.19 12.40
N ARG A 52 4.05 5.97 13.70
CA ARG A 52 4.65 6.98 14.59
C ARG A 52 6.05 7.45 14.14
N PRO A 53 6.97 6.58 13.66
CA PRO A 53 8.21 7.01 13.01
C PRO A 53 8.01 8.00 11.85
N LEU A 54 6.92 7.86 11.10
CA LEU A 54 6.56 8.79 10.02
C LEU A 54 6.29 10.20 10.56
N ARG A 55 5.76 10.32 11.80
CA ARG A 55 5.61 11.60 12.51
C ARG A 55 6.98 12.23 12.83
N ALA A 56 7.98 11.43 13.16
CA ALA A 56 9.33 11.92 13.46
C ALA A 56 10.00 12.50 12.19
N ILE A 57 9.74 11.90 11.03
CA ILE A 57 10.18 12.42 9.72
C ILE A 57 9.57 13.82 9.45
N ASN A 58 8.30 14.03 9.78
CA ASN A 58 7.65 15.36 9.64
C ASN A 58 8.19 16.42 10.60
N ARG A 59 8.71 16.02 11.77
CA ARG A 59 9.33 16.94 12.75
C ARG A 59 10.72 17.41 12.32
N ILE A 60 11.43 16.63 11.52
CA ILE A 60 12.82 16.90 11.11
C ILE A 60 12.83 17.43 9.67
N PRO A 61 13.10 18.73 9.45
CA PRO A 61 13.05 19.33 8.11
C PRO A 61 14.01 18.66 7.11
N SER A 62 15.16 18.15 7.58
CA SER A 62 16.15 17.47 6.73
C SER A 62 15.62 16.16 6.11
N MET A 63 14.83 15.38 6.86
CA MET A 63 14.26 14.12 6.36
C MET A 63 13.12 14.36 5.36
N ARG A 64 12.36 15.44 5.57
CA ARG A 64 11.28 15.89 4.69
C ARG A 64 11.78 16.18 3.27
N ILE A 65 12.94 16.81 3.16
CA ILE A 65 13.56 17.16 1.87
C ILE A 65 13.90 15.90 1.07
N LEU A 66 14.52 14.89 1.71
CA LEU A 66 14.86 13.63 1.06
C LEU A 66 13.63 12.93 0.47
N VAL A 67 12.54 12.85 1.24
CA VAL A 67 11.29 12.24 0.78
C VAL A 67 10.70 13.02 -0.40
N MET A 68 10.77 14.36 -0.39
CA MET A 68 10.27 15.17 -1.51
C MET A 68 11.07 14.95 -2.77
N LEU A 69 12.39 14.89 -2.69
CA LEU A 69 13.25 14.59 -3.84
C LEU A 69 12.95 13.20 -4.41
N LEU A 70 12.71 12.21 -3.54
CA LEU A 70 12.29 10.88 -3.98
C LEU A 70 10.93 10.94 -4.68
N LEU A 71 9.94 11.62 -4.09
CA LEU A 71 8.62 11.76 -4.70
C LEU A 71 8.64 12.59 -6.00
N ASP A 72 9.58 13.52 -6.14
CA ASP A 72 9.74 14.35 -7.35
C ASP A 72 10.37 13.55 -8.51
N THR A 73 11.17 12.52 -8.20
CA THR A 73 11.71 11.60 -9.21
C THR A 73 10.74 10.47 -9.61
N LEU A 74 9.76 10.14 -8.76
CA LEU A 74 8.71 9.16 -9.08
C LEU A 74 7.95 9.42 -10.39
N PRO A 75 7.50 10.64 -10.76
CA PRO A 75 6.79 10.86 -12.01
C PRO A 75 7.64 10.51 -13.25
N MET A 76 8.96 10.74 -13.19
CA MET A 76 9.87 10.36 -14.27
C MET A 76 9.99 8.83 -14.39
N LEU A 77 10.08 8.13 -13.25
CA LEU A 77 10.04 6.67 -13.19
C LEU A 77 8.68 6.10 -13.59
N GLY A 78 7.59 6.84 -13.37
CA GLY A 78 6.22 6.44 -13.67
C GLY A 78 6.02 6.12 -15.16
N ASN A 79 6.63 6.91 -16.05
CA ASN A 79 6.59 6.64 -17.49
C ASN A 79 7.27 5.31 -17.85
N VAL A 80 8.41 5.00 -17.23
CA VAL A 80 9.13 3.74 -17.45
C VAL A 80 8.36 2.57 -16.87
N LEU A 81 7.78 2.73 -15.67
CA LEU A 81 6.95 1.72 -15.03
C LEU A 81 5.69 1.42 -15.83
N LEU A 82 5.06 2.42 -16.45
CA LEU A 82 3.90 2.22 -17.31
C LEU A 82 4.26 1.38 -18.54
N LEU A 83 5.38 1.68 -19.19
CA LEU A 83 5.88 0.88 -20.31
C LEU A 83 6.20 -0.55 -19.87
N CYS A 84 6.87 -0.72 -18.73
CA CYS A 84 7.18 -2.02 -18.14
C CYS A 84 5.92 -2.83 -17.83
N PHE A 85 4.91 -2.19 -17.24
CA PHE A 85 3.61 -2.81 -16.97
C PHE A 85 2.90 -3.25 -18.25
N PHE A 86 2.93 -2.42 -19.30
CA PHE A 86 2.38 -2.77 -20.61
C PHE A 86 3.07 -3.98 -21.22
N VAL A 87 4.39 -4.05 -21.15
CA VAL A 87 5.17 -5.21 -21.62
C VAL A 87 4.81 -6.47 -20.83
N PHE A 88 4.79 -6.41 -19.50
CA PHE A 88 4.37 -7.55 -18.68
C PHE A 88 2.92 -7.97 -18.92
N PHE A 89 2.03 -7.03 -19.24
CA PHE A 89 0.65 -7.34 -19.58
C PHE A 89 0.55 -8.17 -20.87
N ILE A 90 1.27 -7.78 -21.92
CA ILE A 90 1.31 -8.54 -23.19
C ILE A 90 1.88 -9.95 -22.95
N PHE A 91 3.04 -10.05 -22.30
CA PHE A 91 3.64 -11.34 -22.00
C PHE A 91 2.77 -12.20 -21.07
N GLY A 92 2.02 -11.59 -20.16
CA GLY A 92 1.06 -12.26 -19.30
C GLY A 92 -0.08 -12.89 -20.10
N ILE A 93 -0.67 -12.16 -21.06
CA ILE A 93 -1.72 -12.69 -21.94
C ILE A 93 -1.19 -13.87 -22.77
N ILE A 94 -0.03 -13.69 -23.40
CA ILE A 94 0.62 -14.74 -24.20
C ILE A 94 0.91 -15.96 -23.34
N GLY A 95 1.45 -15.76 -22.14
CA GLY A 95 1.78 -16.84 -21.21
C GLY A 95 0.55 -17.61 -20.76
N VAL A 96 -0.55 -16.93 -20.46
CA VAL A 96 -1.81 -17.61 -20.12
C VAL A 96 -2.35 -18.40 -21.30
N GLN A 97 -2.30 -17.87 -22.52
CA GLN A 97 -2.78 -18.59 -23.72
C GLN A 97 -1.95 -19.83 -24.05
N LEU A 98 -0.62 -19.78 -23.87
CA LEU A 98 0.28 -20.90 -24.18
C LEU A 98 0.31 -21.98 -23.10
N TRP A 99 0.25 -21.60 -21.83
CA TRP A 99 0.39 -22.53 -20.69
C TRP A 99 -0.92 -22.82 -19.96
N ALA A 100 -2.07 -22.35 -20.46
CA ALA A 100 -3.37 -22.73 -19.95
C ALA A 100 -3.55 -24.26 -20.02
N GLY A 101 -3.64 -24.92 -18.86
CA GLY A 101 -3.93 -26.35 -18.76
C GLY A 101 -2.72 -27.28 -18.88
N THR A 102 -1.65 -26.88 -19.59
CA THR A 102 -0.42 -27.68 -19.75
C THR A 102 0.25 -27.98 -18.41
N LEU A 103 0.27 -27.01 -17.48
CA LEU A 103 0.88 -27.17 -16.16
C LEU A 103 0.13 -28.13 -15.21
N ARG A 104 -1.08 -28.57 -15.59
CA ARG A 104 -1.91 -29.48 -14.78
C ARG A 104 -1.79 -30.94 -15.22
N GLN A 105 -0.97 -31.25 -16.24
CA GLN A 105 -0.74 -32.62 -16.67
C GLN A 105 -0.07 -33.41 -15.54
N ARG A 106 -0.74 -34.48 -15.11
CA ARG A 106 -0.26 -35.46 -14.13
C ARG A 106 -0.37 -36.84 -14.75
N CYS A 107 0.64 -37.67 -14.58
CA CYS A 107 0.52 -39.09 -14.89
C CYS A 107 -0.43 -39.73 -13.86
N PHE A 108 -1.49 -40.37 -14.33
CA PHE A 108 -2.33 -41.22 -13.50
C PHE A 108 -2.10 -42.66 -13.92
N ILE A 109 -2.07 -43.57 -12.94
CA ILE A 109 -2.12 -45.00 -13.23
C ILE A 109 -3.59 -45.32 -13.55
N GLN A 110 -3.87 -45.93 -14.69
CA GLN A 110 -5.22 -46.44 -14.97
C GLN A 110 -5.36 -47.79 -14.25
N PRO A 111 -6.22 -47.91 -13.22
CA PRO A 111 -6.40 -49.18 -12.55
C PRO A 111 -7.03 -50.21 -13.52
N PRO A 112 -6.68 -51.50 -13.40
CA PRO A 112 -7.31 -52.55 -14.18
C PRO A 112 -8.84 -52.57 -13.92
N PRO A 113 -9.66 -52.98 -14.89
CA PRO A 113 -11.13 -52.91 -14.81
C PRO A 113 -11.75 -53.76 -13.68
N ASN A 114 -10.93 -54.52 -12.95
CA ASN A 114 -11.36 -55.44 -11.90
C ASN A 114 -10.98 -54.97 -10.49
N VAL A 115 -10.52 -53.73 -10.33
CA VAL A 115 -10.26 -53.10 -9.03
C VAL A 115 -10.93 -51.73 -9.03
N THR A 116 -12.19 -51.69 -8.64
CA THR A 116 -12.92 -50.47 -8.30
C THR A 116 -12.60 -50.09 -6.86
N ALA A 117 -12.21 -48.83 -6.64
CA ALA A 117 -12.29 -48.20 -5.32
C ALA A 117 -13.75 -47.92 -4.95
#